data_AF-A0A8D8P2G5-F1
#
_entry.id   AF-A0A8D8P2G5-F1
#
_cell.length_a   1.000
_cell.length_b   1.000
_cell.length_c   1.000
_cell.angle_alpha   90.00
_cell.angle_beta   90.00
_cell.angle_gamma   90.00
#
_symmetry.space_group_name_H-M   'P 1'
#
loop_
_entity.id
_entity.type
_entity.pdbx_description
1 polymer ?
#
loop_
_entity_poly.entity_id
_entity_poly.type
_entity_poly.pdbx_seq_one_letter_code
_entity_poly.pdbx_strand_id
1 'polypeptide(L)'
;GERPSLRMQLLSNLFHGMDENTPVRHTVYCSLIKVAATCNAIAFMPTDLDQVRKWIVDWNLNTEKKHTLLRLVYEALVDCKKSEAAAKVMVELLGSYTEDNASQARVDAHRCIVRALKDPNTYLFDHLLALKPVRFLEGELIHDLLTIFVSARLISYVQFYPSIKD
;
A
#
# COMPACT_ATOMS: atom_id res chain seq x y z
N GLY A 1 18.88 22.35 7.20
CA GLY A 1 17.47 22.76 7.02
C GLY A 1 16.99 22.73 5.58
N GLU A 2 17.80 23.11 4.58
CA GLU A 2 17.27 23.45 3.23
C GLU A 2 17.46 22.37 2.13
N ARG A 3 18.28 21.36 2.39
CA ARG A 3 18.62 20.32 1.39
C ARG A 3 17.43 19.45 0.92
N PRO A 4 16.43 19.09 1.78
CA PRO A 4 15.31 18.26 1.35
C PRO A 4 14.36 19.00 0.38
N SER A 5 14.08 20.27 0.67
CA SER A 5 13.18 21.12 -0.11
C SER A 5 13.75 21.39 -1.52
N LEU A 6 15.06 21.69 -1.61
CA LEU A 6 15.77 21.85 -2.88
C LEU A 6 15.78 20.56 -3.70
N ARG A 7 15.97 19.40 -3.05
CA ARG A 7 15.90 18.09 -3.72
C ARG A 7 14.51 17.81 -4.26
N MET A 8 13.45 18.11 -3.51
CA MET A 8 12.07 18.01 -4.00
C MET A 8 11.83 18.92 -5.20
N GLN A 9 12.27 20.19 -5.12
CA GLN A 9 12.04 21.15 -6.20
C GLN A 9 12.80 20.76 -7.47
N LEU A 10 14.05 20.29 -7.35
CA LEU A 10 14.83 19.77 -8.46
C LEU A 10 14.19 18.52 -9.08
N LEU A 11 13.78 17.54 -8.26
CA LEU A 11 13.12 16.33 -8.73
C LEU A 11 11.76 16.62 -9.37
N SER A 12 11.00 17.56 -8.82
CA SER A 12 9.73 18.02 -9.38
C SER A 12 9.96 18.68 -10.74
N ASN A 13 10.93 19.59 -10.85
CA ASN A 13 11.28 20.21 -12.13
C ASN A 13 11.74 19.18 -13.16
N LEU A 14 12.52 18.18 -12.74
CA LEU A 14 12.91 17.06 -13.60
C LEU A 14 11.71 16.22 -14.04
N PHE A 15 10.76 15.95 -13.13
CA PHE A 15 9.56 15.19 -13.44
C PHE A 15 8.69 15.89 -14.50
N HIS A 16 8.46 17.20 -14.32
CA HIS A 16 7.69 18.03 -15.25
C HIS A 16 8.43 18.36 -16.56
N GLY A 17 9.77 18.36 -16.54
CA GLY A 17 10.60 18.65 -17.71
C GLY A 17 10.90 17.46 -18.62
N MET A 18 10.63 16.22 -18.19
CA MET A 18 10.82 15.02 -18.99
C MET A 18 9.56 14.64 -19.77
N ASP A 19 9.75 14.04 -20.95
CA ASP A 19 8.68 13.48 -21.78
C ASP A 19 7.85 12.42 -21.05
N GLU A 20 6.53 12.44 -21.28
CA GLU A 20 5.56 11.71 -20.47
C GLU A 20 5.70 10.18 -20.53
N ASN A 21 6.22 9.67 -21.65
CA ASN A 21 6.37 8.24 -21.93
C ASN A 21 7.74 7.66 -21.55
N THR A 22 8.63 8.45 -20.92
CA THR A 22 9.97 7.94 -20.63
C THR A 22 9.93 7.03 -19.39
N PRO A 23 10.38 5.77 -19.44
CA PRO A 23 10.40 4.86 -18.28
C PRO A 23 11.34 5.34 -17.15
N VAL A 24 12.21 6.33 -17.43
CA VAL A 24 13.02 7.02 -16.43
C VAL A 24 12.15 7.88 -15.48
N ARG A 25 10.96 8.31 -15.93
CA ARG A 25 9.99 9.07 -15.13
C ARG A 25 9.50 8.27 -13.92
N HIS A 26 9.41 6.95 -14.03
CA HIS A 26 9.18 6.06 -12.88
C HIS A 26 10.27 6.16 -11.81
N THR A 27 11.54 6.22 -12.20
CA THR A 27 12.66 6.30 -11.25
C THR A 27 12.70 7.65 -10.54
N VAL A 28 12.42 8.73 -11.28
CA VAL A 28 12.28 10.08 -10.72
C VAL A 28 11.09 10.15 -9.78
N TYR A 29 9.95 9.56 -10.16
CA TYR A 29 8.75 9.50 -9.32
C TYR A 29 8.97 8.69 -8.03
N CYS A 30 9.62 7.53 -8.10
CA CYS A 30 10.02 6.76 -6.91
C CYS A 30 10.91 7.58 -5.96
N SER A 31 11.87 8.32 -6.51
CA SER A 31 12.76 9.19 -5.74
C SER A 31 11.99 10.36 -5.11
N LEU A 32 11.06 10.94 -5.87
CA LEU A 32 10.21 12.03 -5.43
C LEU A 32 9.29 11.60 -4.27
N ILE A 33 8.69 10.40 -4.34
CA ILE A 33 7.89 9.83 -3.23
C ILE A 33 8.74 9.66 -1.97
N LYS A 34 9.95 9.10 -2.09
CA LYS A 34 10.85 8.91 -0.94
C LYS A 34 11.22 10.24 -0.28
N VAL A 35 11.54 11.25 -1.07
CA VAL A 35 11.87 12.58 -0.54
C VAL A 35 10.62 13.24 0.06
N ALA A 36 9.47 13.13 -0.61
CA ALA A 36 8.21 13.65 -0.10
C ALA A 36 7.82 13.00 1.25
N ALA A 37 8.06 11.70 1.42
CA ALA A 37 7.87 11.00 2.69
C ALA A 37 8.72 11.59 3.79
N THR A 38 10.02 11.81 3.54
CA THR A 38 10.92 12.43 4.51
C THR A 38 10.57 13.88 4.86
N CYS A 39 9.89 14.58 3.96
CA CYS A 39 9.46 15.98 4.15
C CYS A 39 8.00 16.10 4.64
N ASN A 40 7.30 14.98 4.84
CA ASN A 40 5.86 14.93 5.11
C ASN A 40 5.01 15.73 4.08
N ALA A 41 5.53 15.87 2.86
CA ALA A 41 4.96 16.70 1.79
C ALA A 41 4.18 15.88 0.75
N ILE A 42 3.90 14.61 1.05
CA ILE A 42 3.13 13.71 0.16
C ILE A 42 1.70 14.23 -0.03
N ALA A 43 1.21 15.06 0.89
CA ALA A 43 -0.06 15.75 0.72
C ALA A 43 -0.13 16.62 -0.55
N PHE A 44 1.01 17.15 -1.01
CA PHE A 44 1.12 17.96 -2.23
C PHE A 44 1.51 17.15 -3.46
N MET A 45 1.75 15.85 -3.28
CA MET A 45 2.13 14.94 -4.35
C MET A 45 0.90 14.22 -4.89
N PRO A 46 0.75 14.11 -6.22
CA PRO A 46 -0.27 13.25 -6.83
C PRO A 46 -0.04 11.80 -6.42
N THR A 47 -0.72 11.38 -5.36
CA THR A 47 -0.71 10.00 -4.84
C THR A 47 -2.03 9.29 -5.12
N ASP A 48 -2.85 9.89 -5.97
CA ASP A 48 -4.11 9.30 -6.44
C ASP A 48 -3.84 8.01 -7.20
N LEU A 49 -4.59 6.98 -6.82
CA LEU A 49 -4.50 5.65 -7.40
C LEU A 49 -4.76 5.64 -8.89
N ASP A 50 -5.72 6.44 -9.36
CA ASP A 50 -6.03 6.57 -10.79
C ASP A 50 -4.84 7.10 -11.58
N GLN A 51 -4.12 8.08 -11.02
CA GLN A 51 -2.95 8.66 -11.66
C GLN A 51 -1.77 7.69 -11.64
N VAL A 52 -1.55 6.99 -10.52
CA VAL A 52 -0.53 5.94 -10.42
C VAL A 52 -0.84 4.80 -11.40
N ARG A 53 -2.10 4.38 -11.53
CA ARG A 53 -2.55 3.35 -12.48
C ARG A 53 -2.30 3.80 -13.92
N LYS A 54 -2.62 5.06 -14.25
CA LYS A 54 -2.35 5.64 -15.56
C LYS A 54 -0.84 5.62 -15.88
N TRP A 55 0.00 6.06 -14.96
CA TRP A 55 1.45 6.05 -15.14
C TRP A 55 2.06 4.65 -15.26
N ILE A 56 1.51 3.65 -14.57
CA ILE A 56 1.94 2.26 -14.73
C ILE A 56 1.72 1.79 -16.17
N VAL A 57 0.60 2.17 -16.79
CA VAL A 57 0.27 1.85 -18.18
C VAL A 57 1.14 2.68 -19.14
N ASP A 58 1.21 4.00 -18.95
CA ASP A 58 1.97 4.92 -19.81
C ASP A 58 3.47 4.58 -19.85
N TRP A 59 4.05 4.16 -18.71
CA TRP A 59 5.46 3.78 -18.62
C TRP A 59 5.73 2.31 -18.94
N ASN A 60 4.69 1.53 -19.26
CA ASN A 60 4.76 0.10 -19.55
C ASN A 60 5.62 -0.67 -18.51
N LEU A 61 5.33 -0.46 -17.22
CA LEU A 61 6.13 -1.03 -16.14
C LEU A 61 5.91 -2.53 -15.99
N ASN A 62 7.01 -3.29 -15.86
CA ASN A 62 6.97 -4.69 -15.45
C ASN A 62 6.27 -4.85 -14.09
N THR A 63 5.65 -6.01 -13.87
CA THR A 63 4.89 -6.35 -12.65
C THR A 63 5.70 -6.11 -11.37
N GLU A 64 7.00 -6.45 -11.35
CA GLU A 64 7.87 -6.22 -10.19
C GLU A 64 8.09 -4.73 -9.89
N LYS A 65 8.27 -3.89 -10.93
CA LYS A 65 8.41 -2.44 -10.77
C LYS A 65 7.10 -1.81 -10.32
N LYS A 66 5.97 -2.28 -10.86
CA LYS A 66 4.63 -1.89 -10.41
C LYS A 66 4.46 -2.18 -8.91
N HIS A 67 4.78 -3.40 -8.47
CA HIS A 67 4.69 -3.77 -7.05
C HIS A 67 5.61 -2.92 -6.17
N THR A 68 6.84 -2.69 -6.61
CA THR A 68 7.80 -1.83 -5.88
C THR A 68 7.28 -0.40 -5.75
N LEU A 69 6.71 0.16 -6.81
CA LEU A 69 6.15 1.51 -6.80
C LEU A 69 4.95 1.60 -5.85
N LEU A 70 3.99 0.68 -5.96
CA LEU A 70 2.82 0.66 -5.09
C LEU A 70 3.19 0.49 -3.62
N ARG A 71 4.21 -0.32 -3.31
CA ARG A 71 4.74 -0.45 -1.94
C ARG A 71 5.35 0.85 -1.43
N LEU A 72 6.11 1.57 -2.27
CA LEU A 72 6.65 2.89 -1.92
C LEU A 72 5.56 3.92 -1.67
N VAL A 73 4.52 3.95 -2.53
CA VAL A 73 3.36 4.84 -2.35
C VAL A 73 2.62 4.49 -1.05
N TYR A 74 2.46 3.20 -0.75
CA TYR A 74 1.85 2.74 0.49
C TYR A 74 2.63 3.21 1.73
N GLU A 75 3.94 2.96 1.80
CA GLU A 75 4.78 3.39 2.93
C GLU A 75 4.72 4.91 3.13
N ALA A 76 4.83 5.65 2.03
CA ALA A 76 4.66 7.09 2.00
C ALA A 76 3.31 7.55 2.58
N LEU A 77 2.19 6.98 2.13
CA LEU A 77 0.86 7.34 2.62
C LEU A 77 0.67 6.99 4.10
N VAL A 78 1.27 5.88 4.54
CA VAL A 78 1.26 5.44 5.94
C VAL A 78 2.02 6.44 6.83
N ASP A 79 3.18 6.92 6.41
CA ASP A 79 3.97 7.92 7.13
C ASP A 79 3.21 9.25 7.25
N CYS A 80 2.48 9.63 6.21
CA CYS A 80 1.63 10.82 6.20
C CYS A 80 0.28 10.64 6.94
N LYS A 81 0.06 9.51 7.64
CA LYS A 81 -1.20 9.19 8.34
C LYS A 81 -2.45 9.21 7.45
N LYS A 82 -2.30 9.01 6.14
CA LYS A 82 -3.41 8.91 5.18
C LYS A 82 -3.85 7.45 5.03
N SER A 83 -4.39 6.87 6.10
CA SER A 83 -4.72 5.45 6.14
C SER A 83 -5.72 4.98 5.09
N GLU A 84 -6.73 5.79 4.77
CA GLU A 84 -7.75 5.42 3.77
C GLU A 84 -7.14 5.26 2.37
N ALA A 85 -6.29 6.22 1.95
CA ALA A 85 -5.59 6.15 0.68
C ALA A 85 -4.58 4.98 0.66
N ALA A 86 -3.87 4.76 1.78
CA ALA A 86 -2.96 3.64 1.92
C ALA A 86 -3.67 2.28 1.78
N ALA A 87 -4.85 2.13 2.41
CA ALA A 87 -5.66 0.92 2.30
C ALA A 87 -6.07 0.65 0.85
N LYS A 88 -6.54 1.67 0.11
CA LYS A 88 -6.89 1.52 -1.31
C LYS A 88 -5.68 1.09 -2.15
N VAL A 89 -4.51 1.71 -1.95
CA VAL A 89 -3.27 1.35 -2.67
C VAL A 89 -2.85 -0.09 -2.37
N MET A 90 -3.00 -0.53 -1.13
CA MET A 90 -2.69 -1.90 -0.73
C MET A 90 -3.66 -2.92 -1.35
N VAL A 91 -4.96 -2.60 -1.44
CA VAL A 91 -5.95 -3.44 -2.12
C VAL A 91 -5.60 -3.61 -3.61
N GLU A 92 -5.20 -2.52 -4.28
CA GLU A 92 -4.74 -2.55 -5.67
C GLU A 92 -3.45 -3.37 -5.82
N LEU A 93 -2.48 -3.21 -4.90
CA LEU A 93 -1.27 -4.02 -4.84
C LEU A 93 -1.62 -5.50 -4.72
N LEU A 94 -2.47 -5.85 -3.75
CA LEU A 94 -2.90 -7.21 -3.48
C LEU A 94 -3.67 -7.83 -4.66
N GLY A 95 -4.53 -7.05 -5.31
CA GLY A 95 -5.24 -7.46 -6.53
C GLY A 95 -4.32 -7.63 -7.75
N SER A 96 -3.13 -7.01 -7.73
CA SER A 96 -2.15 -7.10 -8.81
C SER A 96 -1.16 -8.26 -8.68
N TYR A 97 -1.24 -9.06 -7.61
CA TYR A 97 -0.41 -10.27 -7.47
C TYR A 97 -0.92 -11.42 -8.34
N THR A 98 0.03 -12.13 -8.92
CA THR A 98 -0.14 -13.41 -9.63
C THR A 98 0.28 -14.57 -8.73
N GLU A 99 -0.07 -15.81 -9.10
CA GLU A 99 0.21 -17.02 -8.29
C GLU A 99 1.71 -17.23 -8.04
N ASP A 100 2.58 -16.86 -8.99
CA ASP A 100 4.04 -16.89 -8.83
C ASP A 100 4.57 -16.02 -7.67
N ASN A 101 3.85 -14.96 -7.30
CA ASN A 101 4.29 -13.97 -6.33
C ASN A 101 3.53 -14.10 -5.00
N ALA A 102 2.81 -15.22 -4.80
CA ALA A 102 1.91 -15.44 -3.66
C ALA A 102 2.63 -15.33 -2.31
N SER A 103 3.90 -15.70 -2.22
CA SER A 103 4.69 -15.59 -0.98
C SER A 103 4.85 -14.14 -0.51
N GLN A 104 5.13 -13.21 -1.43
CA GLN A 104 5.21 -11.78 -1.11
C GLN A 104 3.84 -11.20 -0.80
N ALA A 105 2.82 -11.62 -1.56
CA ALA A 105 1.45 -11.21 -1.34
C ALA A 105 0.95 -11.55 0.07
N ARG A 106 1.33 -12.73 0.60
CA ARG A 106 1.02 -13.15 1.97
C ARG A 106 1.61 -12.20 3.02
N VAL A 107 2.90 -11.88 2.91
CA VAL A 107 3.58 -10.98 3.88
C VAL A 107 2.96 -9.59 3.86
N ASP A 108 2.67 -9.06 2.68
CA ASP A 108 2.07 -7.74 2.53
C ASP A 108 0.59 -7.71 2.99
N ALA A 109 -0.16 -8.78 2.73
CA ALA A 109 -1.53 -8.95 3.25
C ALA A 109 -1.54 -9.02 4.78
N HIS A 110 -0.66 -9.79 5.40
CA HIS A 110 -0.50 -9.84 6.86
C HIS A 110 -0.19 -8.45 7.42
N ARG A 111 0.74 -7.71 6.81
CA ARG A 111 1.08 -6.34 7.23
C ARG A 111 -0.11 -5.40 7.10
N CYS A 112 -0.88 -5.53 6.02
CA CYS A 112 -2.10 -4.76 5.80
C CYS A 112 -3.13 -5.01 6.89
N ILE A 113 -3.44 -6.28 7.19
CA ILE A 113 -4.48 -6.63 8.17
C ILE A 113 -4.09 -6.11 9.56
N VAL A 114 -2.86 -6.34 10.00
CA VAL A 114 -2.37 -5.84 11.29
C VAL A 114 -2.43 -4.30 11.35
N ARG A 115 -2.14 -3.61 10.25
CA ARG A 115 -2.20 -2.15 10.18
C ARG A 115 -3.65 -1.66 10.23
N ALA A 116 -4.53 -2.28 9.47
CA ALA A 116 -5.94 -1.93 9.40
C ALA A 116 -6.65 -2.18 10.75
N LEU A 117 -6.32 -3.26 11.46
CA LEU A 117 -6.80 -3.54 12.82
C LEU A 117 -6.26 -2.55 13.87
N LYS A 118 -5.07 -1.97 13.64
CA LYS A 118 -4.50 -0.92 14.50
C LYS A 118 -5.11 0.45 14.24
N ASP A 119 -5.78 0.64 13.10
CA ASP A 119 -6.38 1.92 12.76
C ASP A 119 -7.80 2.02 13.33
N PRO A 120 -8.05 2.93 14.28
CA PRO A 120 -9.39 3.12 14.83
C PRO A 120 -10.42 3.58 13.80
N ASN A 121 -10.01 4.06 12.62
CA ASN A 121 -10.92 4.57 11.59
C ASN A 121 -11.31 3.54 10.52
N THR A 122 -10.71 2.34 10.53
CA THR A 122 -11.00 1.31 9.52
C THR A 122 -11.99 0.29 10.09
N TYR A 123 -13.24 0.34 9.61
CA TYR A 123 -14.32 -0.54 10.07
C TYR A 123 -14.80 -1.55 9.02
N LEU A 124 -14.48 -1.30 7.74
CA LEU A 124 -14.89 -2.14 6.63
C LEU A 124 -13.71 -3.00 6.19
N PHE A 125 -13.81 -4.30 6.43
CA PHE A 125 -12.78 -5.27 6.03
C PHE A 125 -13.28 -6.25 4.95
N ASP A 126 -14.54 -6.14 4.52
CA ASP A 126 -15.14 -6.99 3.48
C ASP A 126 -14.34 -6.97 2.17
N HIS A 127 -13.81 -5.79 1.80
CA HIS A 127 -13.00 -5.64 0.61
C HIS A 127 -11.65 -6.37 0.70
N LEU A 128 -11.15 -6.67 1.91
CA LEU A 128 -9.92 -7.44 2.10
C LEU A 128 -10.19 -8.94 1.96
N LEU A 129 -11.30 -9.43 2.52
CA LEU A 129 -11.71 -10.85 2.41
C LEU A 129 -11.96 -11.28 0.95
N ALA A 130 -12.41 -10.36 0.10
CA ALA A 130 -12.63 -10.65 -1.33
C ALA A 130 -11.32 -10.85 -2.13
N LEU A 131 -10.15 -10.49 -1.59
CA LEU A 131 -8.88 -10.56 -2.32
C LEU A 131 -8.32 -11.98 -2.32
N LYS A 132 -7.87 -12.44 -3.50
CA LYS A 132 -7.25 -13.78 -3.66
C LYS A 132 -6.11 -14.05 -2.67
N PRO A 133 -5.17 -13.11 -2.41
CA PRO A 133 -4.11 -13.34 -1.44
C PRO A 133 -4.60 -13.53 0.00
N VAL A 134 -5.73 -12.91 0.36
CA VAL A 134 -6.32 -13.03 1.70
C VAL A 134 -7.06 -14.36 1.84
N ARG A 135 -7.74 -14.82 0.79
CA ARG A 135 -8.30 -16.19 0.75
C ARG A 135 -7.20 -17.24 0.80
N PHE A 136 -6.02 -16.95 0.26
CA PHE A 136 -4.87 -17.83 0.35
C PHE A 136 -4.20 -17.87 1.74
N LEU A 137 -4.61 -16.96 2.63
CA LEU A 137 -4.29 -16.96 4.06
C LEU A 137 -5.37 -17.66 4.89
N GLU A 138 -6.38 -18.29 4.27
CA GLU A 138 -7.36 -19.14 4.96
C GLU A 138 -6.64 -20.22 5.78
N GLY A 139 -6.83 -20.21 7.11
CA GLY A 139 -6.16 -21.09 8.07
C GLY A 139 -5.03 -20.42 8.87
N GLU A 140 -4.63 -19.19 8.55
CA GLU A 140 -3.78 -18.40 9.44
C GLU A 140 -4.62 -17.63 10.48
N LEU A 141 -4.04 -17.47 11.68
CA LEU A 141 -4.70 -16.80 12.82
C LEU A 141 -5.23 -15.39 12.47
N ILE A 142 -4.58 -14.71 11.54
CA ILE A 142 -4.93 -13.34 11.13
C ILE A 142 -6.12 -13.31 10.18
N HIS A 143 -6.26 -14.32 9.33
CA HIS A 143 -7.45 -14.46 8.49
C HIS A 143 -8.68 -14.77 9.34
N ASP A 144 -8.52 -15.65 10.34
CA ASP A 144 -9.58 -15.96 11.31
C ASP A 144 -9.97 -14.72 12.12
N LEU A 145 -8.97 -13.95 12.57
CA LEU A 145 -9.21 -12.67 13.25
C LEU A 145 -10.00 -11.69 12.37
N LEU A 146 -9.60 -11.53 11.11
CA LEU A 146 -10.31 -10.67 10.15
C LEU A 146 -11.76 -11.14 9.93
N THR A 147 -11.96 -12.46 9.81
CA THR A 147 -13.28 -13.08 9.64
C THR A 147 -14.16 -12.87 10.88
N ILE A 148 -13.59 -12.95 12.08
CA ILE A 148 -14.29 -12.64 13.34
C ILE A 148 -14.70 -11.16 13.40
N PHE A 149 -13.82 -10.25 12.95
CA PHE A 149 -14.11 -8.82 12.89
C PHE A 149 -15.26 -8.51 11.93
N VAL A 150 -15.28 -9.14 10.74
CA VAL A 150 -16.36 -8.94 9.75
C VAL A 150 -17.66 -9.63 10.17
N SER A 151 -17.59 -10.80 10.82
CA SER A 151 -18.77 -11.51 11.33
C SER A 151 -19.32 -10.94 12.65
N ALA A 152 -18.72 -9.87 13.19
CA ALA A 152 -19.18 -9.09 14.34
C ALA A 152 -19.46 -9.90 15.62
N ARG A 153 -18.68 -10.96 15.90
CA ARG A 153 -18.82 -11.76 17.13
C ARG A 153 -17.68 -11.52 18.11
N LEU A 154 -17.87 -10.53 18.98
CA LEU A 154 -16.98 -10.20 20.11
C LEU A 154 -16.64 -11.42 20.98
N ILE A 155 -17.59 -12.34 21.15
CA ILE A 155 -17.42 -13.58 21.93
C ILE A 155 -16.33 -14.48 21.33
N SER A 156 -16.28 -14.57 20.00
CA SER A 156 -15.27 -15.36 19.28
C SER A 156 -13.88 -14.72 19.42
N TYR A 157 -13.78 -13.39 19.43
CA TYR A 157 -12.50 -12.70 19.67
C TYR A 157 -11.96 -12.97 21.09
N VAL A 158 -12.84 -12.91 22.12
CA VAL A 158 -12.44 -13.17 23.52
C VAL A 158 -11.97 -14.62 23.72
N GLN A 159 -12.58 -15.57 22.99
CA GLN A 159 -12.12 -16.98 22.99
C GLN A 159 -10.82 -17.18 22.19
N PHE A 160 -10.56 -16.34 21.19
CA PHE A 160 -9.35 -16.43 20.35
C PHE A 160 -8.12 -15.72 20.97
N TYR A 161 -8.34 -14.71 21.82
CA TYR A 161 -7.30 -13.98 22.53
C TYR A 161 -6.28 -14.86 23.31
N PRO A 162 -6.69 -15.92 24.04
CA PRO A 162 -5.74 -16.84 24.66
C PRO A 162 -4.89 -17.64 23.66
N SER A 163 -5.42 -17.98 22.47
CA SER A 163 -4.68 -18.72 21.42
C SER A 163 -3.61 -17.92 20.69
N ILE A 164 -3.54 -16.59 20.92
CA ILE A 164 -2.46 -15.72 20.40
C ILE A 164 -1.30 -15.62 21.42
N LYS A 165 -1.53 -16.00 22.69
CA LYS A 165 -0.54 -15.88 23.78
C LYS A 165 0.33 -17.13 23.98
N ASP A 166 -0.09 -18.28 23.48
CA ASP A 166 0.73 -19.50 23.37
C ASP A 166 1.48 -19.54 22.03
#